data_AF-A0A0E3BN24-F1
#
_entry.id   AF-A0A0E3BN24-F1
#
_cell.length_a   1.000
_cell.length_b   1.000
_cell.length_c   1.000
_cell.angle_alpha   90.00
_cell.angle_beta   90.00
_cell.angle_gamma   90.00
#
_symmetry.space_group_name_H-M   'P 1'
#
loop_
_entity.id
_entity.type
_entity.pdbx_description
1 polymer ?
#
loop_
_entity_poly.entity_id
_entity_poly.type
_entity_poly.pdbx_seq_one_letter_code
_entity_poly.pdbx_strand_id
1 'polypeptide(L)'
;MGITFYQASCYLVTTVLAYGTLHNLFLYYKNRKQIYLLHFAFLQISYGLYLLCFTKTINVANAEEALVWERLENTVLPIFGMFLILFVNSYHRIFSKDFVYLYILLSVLLSIVILMDPNSYNTKLTSQKKFPLLGIVVYETEQSSLVHYLYLSGILMSIWISFKVILQFVHNLLSNLFLPIGLILFCANVFLDILTAMDFVPLPYTSHFSFLILMFSVDSVLTLNQSGNKIQKGLEQVRISTREFAAAALSEKQIEKIEKENEKAEFHPGADSEVDSSGPKKDRIFIRTLGDLEFERGGVRIPQTEISSKRKMLKLVKILLIRFEKGIHREELLEFLWPGMVDKNALNSLHALCFRLRKIIGNPEALAFSENRLFFRQDLVQTDFQLFERHYKGGSKALRKGEMELAIQEFRFARVFYRGDFFEFDLYFPESEIRREYIRKNLIEIFRFLCEKDLEKKEIKELLEDSTSWLCLDDLDERAWRYHFEALLQLDRKNEALRKYEEFKKSLKKELGVEPEFETFRLIERIRSRTTNQT
;
A
#
# COMPACT_ATOMS: atom_id res chain seq x y z
N MET A 1 -34.10 18.29 -37.24
CA MET A 1 -34.61 18.00 -35.88
C MET A 1 -33.55 18.44 -34.88
N GLY A 2 -33.93 19.16 -33.83
CA GLY A 2 -33.01 19.57 -32.77
C GLY A 2 -32.54 18.39 -31.91
N ILE A 3 -31.39 18.53 -31.26
CA ILE A 3 -30.84 17.55 -30.31
C ILE A 3 -31.84 17.38 -29.16
N THR A 4 -32.24 16.14 -28.85
CA THR A 4 -33.14 15.87 -27.72
C THR A 4 -32.42 16.01 -26.39
N PHE A 5 -33.16 16.24 -25.29
CA PHE A 5 -32.57 16.26 -23.94
C PHE A 5 -31.84 14.96 -23.60
N TYR A 6 -32.35 13.83 -24.08
CA TYR A 6 -31.72 12.53 -23.91
C TYR A 6 -30.37 12.45 -24.64
N GLN A 7 -30.30 12.86 -25.92
CA GLN A 7 -29.03 12.94 -26.66
C GLN A 7 -28.04 13.91 -25.99
N ALA A 8 -28.53 15.05 -25.50
CA ALA A 8 -27.71 16.01 -24.75
C ALA A 8 -27.12 15.39 -23.48
N SER A 9 -27.87 14.53 -22.79
CA SER A 9 -27.37 13.80 -21.61
C SER A 9 -26.23 12.82 -21.96
N CYS A 10 -26.34 12.10 -23.09
CA CYS A 10 -25.27 11.23 -23.57
C CYS A 10 -24.01 12.04 -23.89
N TYR A 11 -24.13 13.16 -24.61
CA TYR A 11 -22.99 14.04 -24.91
C TYR A 11 -22.36 14.63 -23.65
N LEU A 12 -23.16 14.99 -22.64
CA LEU A 12 -22.65 15.45 -21.34
C LEU A 12 -21.80 14.35 -20.68
N VAL A 13 -22.32 13.12 -20.59
CA VAL A 13 -21.58 11.98 -20.03
C VAL A 13 -20.26 11.77 -20.79
N THR A 14 -20.30 11.74 -22.13
CA THR A 14 -19.09 11.59 -22.96
C THR A 14 -18.07 12.70 -22.71
N THR A 15 -18.54 13.94 -22.51
CA THR A 15 -17.65 15.09 -22.21
C THR A 15 -16.98 14.93 -20.85
N VAL A 16 -17.72 14.47 -19.83
CA VAL A 16 -17.15 14.19 -18.49
C VAL A 16 -16.15 13.04 -18.57
N LEU A 17 -16.44 11.98 -19.33
CA LEU A 17 -15.50 10.87 -19.55
C LEU A 17 -14.23 11.30 -20.28
N ALA A 18 -14.33 12.22 -21.25
CA ALA A 18 -13.17 12.78 -21.94
C ALA A 18 -12.27 13.59 -20.99
N TYR A 19 -12.87 14.39 -20.10
CA TYR A 19 -12.12 15.07 -19.05
C TYR A 19 -11.43 14.09 -18.09
N GLY A 20 -12.16 13.08 -17.60
CA GLY A 20 -11.62 12.02 -16.75
C GLY A 20 -10.46 11.28 -17.42
N THR A 21 -10.59 11.01 -18.72
CA THR A 21 -9.55 10.36 -19.53
C THR A 21 -8.26 11.20 -19.54
N LEU A 22 -8.36 12.50 -19.85
CA LEU A 22 -7.21 13.40 -19.86
C LEU A 22 -6.56 13.50 -18.48
N HIS A 23 -7.37 13.58 -17.42
CA HIS A 23 -6.89 13.59 -16.05
C HIS A 23 -6.10 12.33 -15.71
N ASN A 24 -6.65 11.15 -16.02
CA ASN A 24 -6.02 9.85 -15.75
C ASN A 24 -4.74 9.64 -16.57
N LEU A 25 -4.73 10.07 -17.85
CA LEU A 25 -3.52 10.06 -18.68
C LEU A 25 -2.44 10.99 -18.14
N PHE A 26 -2.81 12.17 -17.63
CA PHE A 26 -1.87 13.10 -16.99
C PHE A 26 -1.28 12.51 -15.70
N LEU A 27 -2.11 11.89 -14.85
CA LEU A 27 -1.64 11.20 -13.64
C LEU A 27 -0.71 10.04 -13.98
N TYR A 28 -1.05 9.25 -15.01
CA TYR A 28 -0.19 8.17 -15.50
C TYR A 28 1.13 8.69 -16.07
N TYR A 29 1.12 9.81 -16.81
CA TYR A 29 2.33 10.46 -17.30
C TYR A 29 3.27 10.85 -16.15
N LYS A 30 2.70 11.35 -15.05
CA LYS A 30 3.45 11.72 -13.84
C LYS A 30 4.00 10.50 -13.08
N ASN A 31 3.32 9.36 -13.12
CA ASN A 31 3.73 8.14 -12.42
C ASN A 31 3.47 6.88 -13.26
N ARG A 32 4.45 6.49 -14.07
CA ARG A 32 4.38 5.32 -14.95
C ARG A 32 4.19 3.97 -14.24
N LYS A 33 4.42 3.90 -12.92
CA LYS A 33 4.19 2.67 -12.13
C LYS A 33 2.70 2.36 -11.94
N GLN A 34 1.80 3.33 -12.13
CA GLN A 34 0.35 3.16 -11.93
C GLN A 34 -0.36 2.79 -13.25
N ILE A 35 -0.03 1.61 -13.80
CA ILE A 35 -0.54 1.19 -15.11
C ILE A 35 -2.07 1.04 -15.16
N TYR A 36 -2.73 0.84 -14.03
CA TYR A 36 -4.20 0.80 -13.94
C TYR A 36 -4.85 2.13 -14.36
N LEU A 37 -4.19 3.28 -14.19
CA LEU A 37 -4.71 4.58 -14.65
C LEU A 37 -4.78 4.66 -16.18
N LEU A 38 -3.82 4.03 -16.86
CA LEU A 38 -3.81 3.93 -18.32
C LEU A 38 -4.99 3.08 -18.81
N HIS A 39 -5.17 1.89 -18.23
CA HIS A 39 -6.30 1.02 -18.57
C HIS A 39 -7.65 1.67 -18.24
N PHE A 40 -7.73 2.42 -17.14
CA PHE A 40 -8.94 3.16 -16.76
C PHE A 40 -9.28 4.27 -17.76
N ALA A 41 -8.27 5.01 -18.23
CA ALA A 41 -8.47 6.01 -19.29
C ALA A 41 -8.99 5.35 -20.59
N PHE A 42 -8.44 4.21 -21.00
CA PHE A 42 -8.94 3.50 -22.19
C PHE A 42 -10.34 2.89 -22.00
N LEU A 43 -10.68 2.49 -20.78
CA LEU A 43 -12.05 2.08 -20.43
C LEU A 43 -13.04 3.25 -20.63
N GLN A 44 -12.69 4.46 -20.20
CA GLN A 44 -13.51 5.67 -20.39
C GLN A 44 -13.62 6.04 -21.87
N ILE A 45 -12.53 5.94 -22.64
CA ILE A 45 -12.53 6.18 -24.10
C ILE A 45 -13.48 5.20 -24.81
N SER A 46 -13.36 3.90 -24.55
CA SER A 46 -14.19 2.89 -25.21
C SER A 46 -15.68 3.07 -24.90
N TYR A 47 -16.06 3.37 -23.65
CA TYR A 47 -17.45 3.66 -23.33
C TYR A 47 -17.95 4.97 -23.94
N GLY A 48 -17.11 6.01 -24.01
CA GLY A 48 -17.43 7.26 -24.69
C GLY A 48 -17.69 7.06 -26.19
N LEU A 49 -16.88 6.22 -26.85
CA LEU A 49 -17.08 5.85 -28.26
C LEU A 49 -18.38 5.06 -28.46
N TYR A 50 -18.70 4.14 -27.54
CA TYR A 50 -19.97 3.41 -27.52
C TYR A 50 -21.16 4.40 -27.48
N LEU A 51 -21.15 5.36 -26.54
CA LEU A 51 -22.23 6.36 -26.44
C LEU A 51 -22.33 7.26 -27.68
N LEU A 52 -21.20 7.63 -28.29
CA LEU A 52 -21.22 8.42 -29.52
C LEU A 52 -21.87 7.64 -30.67
N CYS A 53 -21.54 6.35 -30.83
CA CYS A 53 -22.19 5.49 -31.83
C CYS A 53 -23.69 5.34 -31.53
N PHE A 54 -24.06 5.05 -30.29
CA PHE A 54 -25.45 4.94 -29.86
C PHE A 54 -26.25 6.24 -30.11
N THR A 55 -25.70 7.42 -29.83
CA THR A 55 -26.44 8.68 -30.11
C THR A 55 -26.74 8.89 -31.59
N LYS A 56 -25.95 8.26 -32.48
CA LYS A 56 -26.15 8.28 -33.93
C LYS A 56 -27.20 7.28 -34.40
N THR A 57 -27.70 6.39 -33.54
CA THR A 57 -28.85 5.52 -33.84
C THR A 57 -30.19 6.17 -33.46
N ILE A 58 -30.17 7.30 -32.74
CA ILE A 58 -31.37 7.97 -32.23
C ILE A 58 -31.92 8.98 -33.24
N ASN A 59 -33.23 8.90 -33.52
CA ASN A 59 -33.96 9.85 -34.37
C ASN A 59 -33.35 10.03 -35.78
N VAL A 60 -32.77 8.96 -36.33
CA VAL A 60 -32.19 8.95 -37.68
C VAL A 60 -33.31 8.97 -38.71
N ALA A 61 -33.12 9.75 -39.78
CA ALA A 61 -34.11 9.83 -40.87
C ALA A 61 -34.21 8.53 -41.68
N ASN A 62 -33.07 7.86 -41.86
CA ASN A 62 -32.94 6.63 -42.63
C ASN A 62 -32.57 5.46 -41.71
N ALA A 63 -33.35 4.38 -41.74
CA ALA A 63 -33.09 3.20 -40.93
C ALA A 63 -31.71 2.59 -41.24
N GLU A 64 -31.32 2.50 -42.52
CA GLU A 64 -30.03 1.92 -42.96
C GLU A 64 -28.80 2.60 -42.35
N GLU A 65 -28.84 3.92 -42.18
CA GLU A 65 -27.76 4.69 -41.57
C GLU A 65 -27.63 4.35 -40.07
N ALA A 66 -28.76 4.17 -39.38
CA ALA A 66 -28.76 3.76 -37.98
C ALA A 66 -28.11 2.38 -37.78
N LEU A 67 -28.30 1.44 -38.71
CA LEU A 67 -27.74 0.08 -38.60
C LEU A 67 -26.21 0.06 -38.72
N VAL A 68 -25.63 0.98 -39.49
CA VAL A 68 -24.16 1.12 -39.58
C VAL A 68 -23.59 1.59 -38.24
N TRP A 69 -24.25 2.56 -37.60
CA TRP A 69 -23.86 3.05 -36.28
C TRP A 69 -24.08 2.01 -35.18
N GLU A 70 -25.17 1.23 -35.25
CA GLU A 70 -25.42 0.12 -34.34
C GLU A 70 -24.35 -0.98 -34.48
N ARG A 71 -23.91 -1.28 -35.70
CA ARG A 71 -22.80 -2.22 -35.95
C ARG A 71 -21.48 -1.73 -35.34
N LEU A 72 -21.19 -0.42 -35.46
CA LEU A 72 -20.02 0.20 -34.84
C LEU A 72 -20.12 0.20 -33.32
N GLU A 73 -21.27 0.57 -32.76
CA GLU A 73 -21.57 0.49 -31.33
C GLU A 73 -21.25 -0.92 -30.78
N ASN A 74 -21.72 -1.94 -31.50
CA ASN A 74 -21.57 -3.34 -31.16
C ASN A 74 -20.14 -3.87 -31.32
N THR A 75 -19.35 -3.27 -32.21
CA THR A 75 -17.91 -3.53 -32.33
C THR A 75 -17.10 -2.95 -31.17
N VAL A 76 -17.58 -1.86 -30.56
CA VAL A 76 -16.89 -1.20 -29.44
C VAL A 76 -17.12 -1.94 -28.12
N LEU A 77 -18.23 -2.67 -27.97
CA LEU A 77 -18.57 -3.32 -26.70
C LEU A 77 -17.55 -4.38 -26.23
N PRO A 78 -16.99 -5.27 -27.08
CA PRO A 78 -15.93 -6.19 -26.66
C PRO A 78 -14.63 -5.47 -26.29
N ILE A 79 -14.31 -4.36 -26.96
CA ILE A 79 -13.15 -3.51 -26.65
C ILE A 79 -13.32 -2.89 -25.25
N PHE A 80 -14.53 -2.45 -24.91
CA PHE A 80 -14.86 -2.00 -23.56
C PHE A 80 -14.64 -3.11 -22.52
N GLY A 81 -15.14 -4.33 -22.77
CA GLY A 81 -14.92 -5.48 -21.90
C GLY A 81 -13.44 -5.82 -21.70
N MET A 82 -12.64 -5.73 -22.76
CA MET A 82 -11.19 -5.89 -22.74
C MET A 82 -10.51 -4.87 -21.81
N PHE A 83 -10.85 -3.59 -21.91
CA PHE A 83 -10.27 -2.58 -21.02
C PHE A 83 -10.79 -2.69 -19.59
N LEU A 84 -12.01 -3.19 -19.39
CA LEU A 84 -12.59 -3.43 -18.07
C LEU A 84 -11.77 -4.48 -17.32
N ILE A 85 -11.49 -5.63 -17.96
CA ILE A 85 -10.70 -6.68 -17.33
C ILE A 85 -9.24 -6.24 -17.10
N LEU A 86 -8.65 -5.48 -18.02
CA LEU A 86 -7.29 -4.95 -17.87
C LEU A 86 -7.21 -3.95 -16.71
N PHE A 87 -8.19 -3.06 -16.59
CA PHE A 87 -8.28 -2.12 -15.49
C PHE A 87 -8.39 -2.85 -14.15
N VAL A 88 -9.38 -3.74 -14.01
CA VAL A 88 -9.63 -4.48 -12.77
C VAL A 88 -8.40 -5.31 -12.40
N ASN A 89 -7.82 -6.06 -13.35
CA ASN A 89 -6.72 -6.97 -13.07
C ASN A 89 -5.37 -6.26 -12.83
N SER A 90 -5.19 -5.05 -13.37
CA SER A 90 -4.00 -4.22 -13.09
C SER A 90 -4.08 -3.48 -11.77
N TYR A 91 -5.29 -3.23 -11.25
CA TYR A 91 -5.49 -2.66 -9.92
C TYR A 91 -5.39 -3.74 -8.83
N HIS A 92 -6.01 -4.90 -9.05
CA HIS A 92 -5.90 -6.06 -8.18
C HIS A 92 -5.90 -7.34 -9.00
N ARG A 93 -4.94 -8.23 -8.76
CA ARG A 93 -4.77 -9.44 -9.58
C ARG A 93 -5.84 -10.48 -9.25
N ILE A 94 -7.02 -10.35 -9.85
CA ILE A 94 -8.18 -11.25 -9.65
C ILE A 94 -8.09 -12.47 -10.58
N PHE A 95 -7.56 -12.29 -11.79
CA PHE A 95 -7.51 -13.33 -12.83
C PHE A 95 -6.07 -13.72 -13.17
N SER A 96 -5.87 -14.96 -13.64
CA SER A 96 -4.57 -15.42 -14.14
C SER A 96 -4.18 -14.64 -15.39
N LYS A 97 -2.87 -14.51 -15.65
CA LYS A 97 -2.38 -13.79 -16.85
C LYS A 97 -2.86 -14.47 -18.13
N ASP A 98 -2.82 -15.81 -18.16
CA ASP A 98 -3.24 -16.60 -19.32
C ASP A 98 -4.72 -16.39 -19.65
N PHE A 99 -5.57 -16.32 -18.63
CA PHE A 99 -6.99 -16.04 -18.81
C PHE A 99 -7.22 -14.63 -19.36
N VAL A 100 -6.51 -13.63 -18.84
CA VAL A 100 -6.64 -12.25 -19.33
C VAL A 100 -6.19 -12.13 -20.78
N TYR A 101 -5.07 -12.76 -21.17
CA TYR A 101 -4.63 -12.76 -22.56
C TYR A 101 -5.61 -13.48 -23.48
N LEU A 102 -6.16 -14.62 -23.05
CA LEU A 102 -7.19 -15.33 -23.81
C LEU A 102 -8.44 -14.48 -24.01
N TYR A 103 -8.90 -13.79 -22.96
CA TYR A 103 -10.08 -12.92 -23.04
C TYR A 103 -9.85 -11.71 -23.96
N ILE A 104 -8.66 -11.10 -23.89
CA ILE A 104 -8.25 -10.02 -24.80
C ILE A 104 -8.29 -10.52 -26.25
N LEU A 105 -7.68 -11.67 -26.53
CA LEU A 105 -7.65 -12.27 -27.86
C LEU A 105 -9.07 -12.50 -28.39
N LEU A 106 -9.94 -13.11 -27.57
CA LEU A 106 -11.34 -13.38 -27.94
C LEU A 106 -12.14 -12.09 -28.18
N SER A 107 -11.94 -11.06 -27.36
CA SER A 107 -12.65 -9.78 -27.49
C SER A 107 -12.23 -9.02 -28.76
N VAL A 108 -10.94 -9.05 -29.11
CA VAL A 108 -10.43 -8.47 -30.35
C VAL A 108 -10.94 -9.24 -31.56
N LEU A 109 -10.88 -10.58 -31.53
CA LEU A 109 -11.40 -11.42 -32.60
C LEU A 109 -12.89 -11.17 -32.84
N LEU A 110 -13.67 -11.09 -31.76
CA LEU A 110 -15.10 -10.78 -31.79
C LEU A 110 -15.37 -9.43 -32.47
N SER A 111 -14.64 -8.38 -32.08
CA SER A 111 -14.78 -7.05 -32.68
C SER A 111 -14.48 -7.08 -34.19
N ILE A 112 -13.44 -7.82 -34.59
CA ILE A 112 -13.08 -8.00 -36.01
C ILE A 112 -14.19 -8.73 -36.77
N VAL A 113 -14.74 -9.81 -36.20
CA VAL A 113 -15.83 -10.59 -36.84
C VAL A 113 -17.06 -9.70 -37.05
N ILE A 114 -17.52 -8.99 -36.01
CA ILE A 114 -18.68 -8.09 -36.11
C ILE A 114 -18.46 -7.04 -37.20
N LEU A 115 -17.25 -6.46 -37.29
CA LEU A 115 -16.95 -5.39 -38.23
C LEU A 115 -16.74 -5.86 -39.68
N MET A 116 -16.15 -7.05 -39.87
CA MET A 116 -15.66 -7.50 -41.18
C MET A 116 -16.53 -8.58 -41.84
N ASP A 117 -17.20 -9.44 -41.06
CA ASP A 117 -18.01 -10.53 -41.62
C ASP A 117 -19.46 -10.06 -41.88
N PRO A 118 -19.90 -9.95 -43.15
CA PRO A 118 -21.26 -9.51 -43.50
C PRO A 118 -22.34 -10.49 -43.04
N ASN A 119 -22.01 -11.77 -42.84
CA ASN A 119 -22.96 -12.79 -42.41
C ASN A 119 -23.09 -12.86 -40.88
N SER A 120 -22.14 -12.26 -40.16
CA SER A 120 -22.15 -12.24 -38.70
C SER A 120 -23.17 -11.24 -38.13
N TYR A 121 -23.48 -10.18 -38.87
CA TYR A 121 -24.31 -9.06 -38.42
C TYR A 121 -25.37 -8.71 -39.47
N ASN A 122 -26.63 -9.00 -39.16
CA ASN A 122 -27.75 -8.80 -40.08
C ASN A 122 -28.24 -7.35 -40.02
N THR A 123 -28.45 -6.73 -41.18
CA THR A 123 -28.91 -5.35 -41.31
C THR A 123 -30.41 -5.26 -41.56
N LYS A 124 -31.19 -6.26 -41.14
CA LYS A 124 -32.65 -6.18 -41.17
C LYS A 124 -33.15 -5.48 -39.92
N LEU A 125 -34.06 -4.53 -40.11
CA LEU A 125 -34.73 -3.81 -39.03
C LEU A 125 -35.77 -4.71 -38.37
N THR A 126 -35.65 -4.97 -37.08
CA THR A 126 -36.62 -5.82 -36.33
C THR A 126 -37.72 -4.99 -35.71
N SER A 127 -37.35 -3.98 -34.93
CA SER A 127 -38.28 -3.18 -34.15
C SER A 127 -37.78 -1.73 -34.06
N GLN A 128 -38.75 -0.82 -33.98
CA GLN A 128 -38.49 0.60 -33.75
C GLN A 128 -38.99 0.92 -32.34
N LYS A 129 -38.06 1.21 -31.42
CA LYS A 129 -38.43 1.58 -30.05
C LYS A 129 -38.69 3.06 -29.95
N LYS A 130 -39.95 3.40 -29.65
CA LYS A 130 -40.39 4.79 -29.48
C LYS A 130 -40.52 5.09 -28.00
N PHE A 131 -39.86 6.16 -27.55
CA PHE A 131 -40.01 6.71 -26.22
C PHE A 131 -40.59 8.13 -26.35
N PRO A 132 -41.93 8.27 -26.45
CA PRO A 132 -42.57 9.55 -26.76
C PRO A 132 -42.28 10.64 -25.72
N LEU A 133 -42.15 10.25 -24.44
CA LEU A 133 -41.88 11.16 -23.34
C LEU A 133 -40.52 11.88 -23.45
N LEU A 134 -39.57 11.26 -24.15
CA LEU A 134 -38.23 11.80 -24.40
C LEU A 134 -38.06 12.28 -25.85
N GLY A 135 -39.06 12.09 -26.70
CA GLY A 135 -39.01 12.42 -28.13
C GLY A 135 -37.92 11.64 -28.89
N ILE A 136 -37.62 10.41 -28.45
CA ILE A 136 -36.58 9.58 -29.07
C ILE A 136 -37.16 8.31 -29.69
N VAL A 137 -36.54 7.93 -30.79
CA VAL A 137 -36.77 6.71 -31.54
C VAL A 137 -35.44 6.02 -31.73
N VAL A 138 -35.33 4.78 -31.27
CA VAL A 138 -34.14 3.93 -31.41
C VAL A 138 -34.44 2.82 -32.42
N TYR A 139 -33.49 2.57 -33.32
CA TYR A 139 -33.57 1.51 -34.31
C TYR A 139 -32.70 0.35 -33.86
N GLU A 140 -33.23 -0.87 -33.93
CA GLU A 140 -32.52 -2.09 -33.53
C GLU A 140 -32.54 -3.14 -34.65
N THR A 141 -31.40 -3.81 -34.84
CA THR A 141 -31.21 -4.87 -35.83
C THR A 141 -31.61 -6.26 -35.33
N GLU A 142 -31.96 -7.11 -36.29
CA GLU A 142 -32.27 -8.52 -36.06
C GLU A 142 -30.98 -9.32 -35.94
N GLN A 143 -30.41 -9.40 -34.75
CA GLN A 143 -29.07 -9.97 -34.60
C GLN A 143 -29.02 -11.49 -34.80
N SER A 144 -27.92 -11.98 -35.36
CA SER A 144 -27.67 -13.41 -35.52
C SER A 144 -27.58 -14.11 -34.15
N SER A 145 -27.83 -15.42 -34.11
CA SER A 145 -27.68 -16.22 -32.88
C SER A 145 -26.26 -16.17 -32.30
N LEU A 146 -25.26 -16.05 -33.17
CA LEU A 146 -23.85 -15.87 -32.80
C LEU A 146 -23.65 -14.57 -32.03
N VAL A 147 -24.20 -13.47 -32.52
CA VAL A 147 -24.09 -12.15 -31.87
C VAL A 147 -24.81 -12.15 -30.52
N HIS A 148 -26.00 -12.76 -30.42
CA HIS A 148 -26.70 -12.94 -29.14
C HIS A 148 -25.88 -13.74 -28.12
N TYR A 149 -25.24 -14.83 -28.55
CA TYR A 149 -24.38 -15.63 -27.68
C TYR A 149 -23.19 -14.82 -27.15
N LEU A 150 -22.62 -13.96 -27.99
CA LEU A 150 -21.47 -13.14 -27.65
C LEU A 150 -21.85 -12.01 -26.68
N TYR A 151 -23.03 -11.39 -26.86
CA TYR A 151 -23.58 -10.49 -25.84
C TYR A 151 -23.82 -11.19 -24.52
N LEU A 152 -24.48 -12.35 -24.55
CA LEU A 152 -24.76 -13.11 -23.34
C LEU A 152 -23.46 -13.46 -22.61
N SER A 153 -22.44 -13.92 -23.33
CA SER A 153 -21.11 -14.23 -22.80
C SER A 153 -20.42 -12.99 -22.20
N GLY A 154 -20.45 -11.85 -22.91
CA GLY A 154 -19.89 -10.58 -22.43
C GLY A 154 -20.60 -10.03 -21.20
N ILE A 155 -21.93 -10.13 -21.14
CA ILE A 155 -22.75 -9.77 -19.98
C ILE A 155 -22.42 -10.68 -18.81
N LEU A 156 -22.40 -11.99 -19.01
CA LEU A 156 -22.08 -12.97 -17.97
C LEU A 156 -20.67 -12.74 -17.42
N MET A 157 -19.71 -12.41 -18.29
CA MET A 157 -18.36 -12.05 -17.90
C MET A 157 -18.32 -10.76 -17.08
N SER A 158 -19.03 -9.73 -17.51
CA SER A 158 -19.13 -8.45 -16.78
C SER A 158 -19.76 -8.64 -15.40
N ILE A 159 -20.80 -9.48 -15.30
CA ILE A 159 -21.41 -9.91 -14.04
C ILE A 159 -20.39 -10.67 -13.19
N TRP A 160 -19.63 -11.60 -13.78
CA TRP A 160 -18.65 -12.39 -13.04
C TRP A 160 -17.49 -11.52 -12.52
N ILE A 161 -16.98 -10.59 -13.32
CA ILE A 161 -16.00 -9.57 -12.89
C ILE A 161 -16.58 -8.75 -11.75
N SER A 162 -17.81 -8.24 -11.91
CA SER A 162 -18.51 -7.44 -10.91
C SER A 162 -18.68 -8.20 -9.60
N PHE A 163 -19.11 -9.46 -9.67
CA PHE A 163 -19.23 -10.35 -8.52
C PHE A 163 -17.89 -10.59 -7.84
N LYS A 164 -16.83 -10.89 -8.61
CA LYS A 164 -15.48 -11.08 -8.08
C LYS A 164 -14.95 -9.81 -7.40
N VAL A 165 -15.15 -8.63 -8.01
CA VAL A 165 -14.78 -7.34 -7.43
C VAL A 165 -15.56 -7.11 -6.14
N ILE A 166 -16.89 -7.28 -6.15
CA ILE A 166 -17.72 -7.15 -4.94
C ILE A 166 -17.18 -8.08 -3.85
N LEU A 167 -17.05 -9.39 -4.13
CA LEU A 167 -16.62 -10.42 -3.18
C LEU A 167 -15.24 -10.14 -2.59
N GLN A 168 -14.28 -9.67 -3.41
CA GLN A 168 -12.94 -9.30 -2.98
C GLN A 168 -12.96 -8.06 -2.07
N PHE A 169 -13.88 -7.13 -2.32
CA PHE A 169 -14.04 -5.91 -1.54
C PHE A 169 -15.09 -6.02 -0.42
N VAL A 170 -15.74 -7.17 -0.21
CA VAL A 170 -16.72 -7.42 0.88
C VAL A 170 -16.11 -7.13 2.27
N HIS A 171 -14.82 -7.39 2.47
CA HIS A 171 -14.16 -7.11 3.76
C HIS A 171 -13.85 -5.61 3.98
N ASN A 172 -13.73 -4.82 2.89
CA ASN A 172 -13.58 -3.36 2.91
C ASN A 172 -14.91 -2.62 2.62
N LEU A 173 -16.02 -3.33 2.43
CA LEU A 173 -17.31 -2.80 1.99
C LEU A 173 -17.91 -1.82 3.01
N LEU A 174 -17.58 -1.99 4.29
CA LEU A 174 -18.05 -1.15 5.39
C LEU A 174 -17.26 0.17 5.53
N SER A 175 -16.07 0.29 4.93
CA SER A 175 -15.27 1.53 5.02
C SER A 175 -15.54 2.50 3.86
N ASN A 176 -15.92 2.00 2.68
CA ASN A 176 -16.22 2.79 1.48
C ASN A 176 -17.48 2.28 0.77
N LEU A 177 -18.68 2.71 1.22
CA LEU A 177 -19.98 2.32 0.64
C LEU A 177 -20.15 2.71 -0.84
N PHE A 178 -19.35 3.67 -1.34
CA PHE A 178 -19.60 4.33 -2.62
C PHE A 178 -19.34 3.42 -3.83
N LEU A 179 -18.28 2.59 -3.81
CA LEU A 179 -17.99 1.62 -4.88
C LEU A 179 -19.06 0.53 -5.04
N PRO A 180 -19.44 -0.23 -3.99
CA PRO A 180 -20.44 -1.27 -4.15
C PRO A 180 -21.80 -0.71 -4.54
N ILE A 181 -22.18 0.48 -4.04
CA ILE A 181 -23.40 1.16 -4.51
C ILE A 181 -23.31 1.47 -5.99
N GLY A 182 -22.20 2.08 -6.45
CA GLY A 182 -22.00 2.38 -7.86
C GLY A 182 -22.04 1.13 -8.74
N LEU A 183 -21.46 0.02 -8.27
CA LEU A 183 -21.39 -1.25 -8.98
C LEU A 183 -22.76 -1.95 -9.06
N ILE A 184 -23.50 -1.99 -7.95
CA ILE A 184 -24.88 -2.51 -7.91
C ILE A 184 -25.79 -1.67 -8.81
N LEU A 185 -25.69 -0.34 -8.72
CA LEU A 185 -26.51 0.57 -9.50
C LEU A 185 -26.19 0.46 -11.01
N PHE A 186 -24.92 0.27 -11.37
CA PHE A 186 -24.53 -0.03 -12.74
C PHE A 186 -25.09 -1.38 -13.22
N CYS A 187 -24.88 -2.48 -12.47
CA CYS A 187 -25.39 -3.79 -12.84
C CYS A 187 -26.93 -3.83 -12.95
N ALA A 188 -27.64 -3.17 -12.04
CA ALA A 188 -29.10 -3.09 -12.05
C ALA A 188 -29.62 -2.34 -13.29
N ASN A 189 -28.98 -1.22 -13.67
CA ASN A 189 -29.36 -0.49 -14.87
C ASN A 189 -28.97 -1.23 -16.16
N VAL A 190 -27.83 -1.91 -16.19
CA VAL A 190 -27.47 -2.78 -17.34
C VAL A 190 -28.52 -3.90 -17.49
N PHE A 191 -28.97 -4.50 -16.39
CA PHE A 191 -30.05 -5.47 -16.43
C PHE A 191 -31.38 -4.86 -16.91
N LEU A 192 -31.70 -3.65 -16.46
CA LEU A 192 -32.88 -2.92 -16.94
C LEU A 192 -32.81 -2.59 -18.43
N ASP A 193 -31.63 -2.20 -18.92
CA ASP A 193 -31.35 -1.96 -20.33
C ASP A 193 -31.50 -3.27 -21.13
N ILE A 194 -31.09 -4.43 -20.60
CA ILE A 194 -31.34 -5.74 -21.22
C ILE A 194 -32.85 -6.05 -21.26
N LEU A 195 -33.59 -5.80 -20.18
CA LEU A 195 -35.04 -6.00 -20.18
C LEU A 195 -35.76 -5.07 -21.16
N THR A 196 -35.26 -3.84 -21.31
CA THR A 196 -35.70 -2.88 -22.32
C THR A 196 -35.36 -3.39 -23.72
N ALA A 197 -34.17 -3.95 -23.93
CA ALA A 197 -33.75 -4.58 -25.17
C ALA A 197 -34.71 -5.72 -25.58
N MET A 198 -35.17 -6.49 -24.61
CA MET A 198 -36.11 -7.61 -24.78
C MET A 198 -37.60 -7.20 -24.78
N ASP A 199 -37.93 -5.91 -24.86
CA ASP A 199 -39.31 -5.38 -24.85
C ASP A 199 -40.14 -5.72 -23.59
N PHE A 200 -39.49 -6.12 -22.48
CA PHE A 200 -40.18 -6.40 -21.22
C PHE A 200 -40.53 -5.14 -20.42
N VAL A 201 -39.77 -4.05 -20.61
CA VAL A 201 -39.92 -2.81 -19.85
C VAL A 201 -39.91 -1.60 -20.79
N PRO A 202 -40.91 -0.69 -20.73
CA PRO A 202 -41.00 0.47 -21.62
C PRO A 202 -40.21 1.68 -21.08
N LEU A 203 -39.00 1.46 -20.59
CA LEU A 203 -38.11 2.51 -20.08
C LEU A 203 -36.99 2.78 -21.10
N PRO A 204 -36.48 4.01 -21.20
CA PRO A 204 -35.30 4.29 -22.03
C PRO A 204 -34.05 3.60 -21.46
N TYR A 205 -33.03 3.45 -22.29
CA TYR A 205 -31.70 3.04 -21.83
C TYR A 205 -31.12 4.05 -20.84
N THR A 206 -30.58 3.58 -19.72
CA THR A 206 -30.12 4.44 -18.61
C THR A 206 -28.74 4.09 -18.09
N SER A 207 -28.08 3.07 -18.66
CA SER A 207 -26.75 2.65 -18.23
C SER A 207 -25.68 3.73 -18.30
N HIS A 208 -25.83 4.76 -19.14
CA HIS A 208 -24.86 5.87 -19.23
C HIS A 208 -24.79 6.71 -17.94
N PHE A 209 -25.92 6.89 -17.25
CA PHE A 209 -25.95 7.59 -15.97
C PHE A 209 -25.33 6.73 -14.85
N SER A 210 -25.63 5.44 -14.83
CA SER A 210 -25.11 4.53 -13.82
C SER A 210 -23.62 4.27 -14.02
N PHE A 211 -23.14 4.25 -15.27
CA PHE A 211 -21.72 4.18 -15.59
C PHE A 211 -20.99 5.43 -15.11
N LEU A 212 -21.56 6.63 -15.30
CA LEU A 212 -20.99 7.87 -14.76
C LEU A 212 -20.83 7.80 -13.23
N ILE A 213 -21.87 7.32 -12.53
CA ILE A 213 -21.83 7.13 -11.07
C ILE A 213 -20.75 6.11 -10.69
N LEU A 214 -20.66 4.99 -11.42
CA LEU A 214 -19.62 3.98 -11.21
C LEU A 214 -18.23 4.56 -11.42
N MET A 215 -18.00 5.41 -12.43
CA MET A 215 -16.71 6.07 -12.66
C MET A 215 -16.34 7.01 -11.51
N PHE A 216 -17.26 7.85 -11.05
CA PHE A 216 -17.03 8.66 -9.84
C PHE A 216 -16.77 7.79 -8.61
N SER A 217 -17.42 6.64 -8.54
CA SER A 217 -17.22 5.69 -7.45
C SER A 217 -15.83 5.08 -7.46
N VAL A 218 -15.35 4.71 -8.65
CA VAL A 218 -13.98 4.24 -8.86
C VAL A 218 -12.97 5.34 -8.55
N ASP A 219 -13.15 6.58 -9.04
CA ASP A 219 -12.26 7.71 -8.74
C ASP A 219 -12.21 8.01 -7.23
N SER A 220 -13.37 7.96 -6.56
CA SER A 220 -13.47 8.09 -5.11
C SER A 220 -12.67 6.99 -4.40
N VAL A 221 -12.71 5.74 -4.87
CA VAL A 221 -11.89 4.66 -4.30
C VAL A 221 -10.43 4.80 -4.63
N LEU A 222 -10.06 5.23 -5.83
CA LEU A 222 -8.66 5.44 -6.20
C LEU A 222 -8.03 6.56 -5.36
N THR A 223 -8.81 7.61 -5.04
CA THR A 223 -8.40 8.70 -4.15
C THR A 223 -8.46 8.32 -2.67
N LEU A 224 -9.50 7.58 -2.26
CA LEU A 224 -9.69 7.10 -0.88
C LEU A 224 -8.75 5.96 -0.52
N ASN A 225 -8.40 5.02 -1.39
CA ASN A 225 -7.41 3.97 -1.10
C ASN A 225 -5.99 4.55 -1.05
N GLN A 226 -5.69 5.63 -1.78
CA GLN A 226 -4.48 6.44 -1.51
C GLN A 226 -4.49 7.06 -0.09
N SER A 227 -5.67 7.26 0.49
CA SER A 227 -5.89 7.76 1.86
C SER A 227 -6.10 6.65 2.91
N GLY A 228 -6.63 5.49 2.52
CA GLY A 228 -7.07 4.38 3.34
C GLY A 228 -5.96 3.35 3.54
N ASN A 229 -5.08 3.16 2.55
CA ASN A 229 -3.80 2.48 2.75
C ASN A 229 -2.91 3.20 3.79
N LYS A 230 -3.17 4.48 4.10
CA LYS A 230 -2.54 5.18 5.25
C LYS A 230 -3.23 4.89 6.57
N ILE A 231 -4.54 4.69 6.58
CA ILE A 231 -5.35 4.48 7.80
C ILE A 231 -5.29 3.01 8.23
N GLN A 232 -5.33 2.07 7.30
CA GLN A 232 -5.23 0.63 7.57
C GLN A 232 -3.82 0.24 8.04
N LYS A 233 -2.78 0.87 7.49
CA LYS A 233 -1.42 0.82 8.07
C LYS A 233 -1.38 1.38 9.50
N GLY A 234 -2.09 2.48 9.76
CA GLY A 234 -2.23 3.02 11.11
C GLY A 234 -2.99 2.11 12.08
N LEU A 235 -4.00 1.36 11.62
CA LEU A 235 -4.80 0.44 12.46
C LEU A 235 -4.08 -0.90 12.68
N GLU A 236 -3.34 -1.40 11.70
CA GLU A 236 -2.41 -2.53 11.88
C GLU A 236 -1.30 -2.15 12.86
N GLN A 237 -0.76 -0.93 12.78
CA GLN A 237 0.16 -0.41 13.77
C GLN A 237 -0.45 -0.25 15.15
N VAL A 238 -1.70 0.19 15.28
CA VAL A 238 -2.38 0.24 16.59
C VAL A 238 -2.58 -1.17 17.17
N ARG A 239 -2.89 -2.17 16.34
CA ARG A 239 -3.08 -3.57 16.78
C ARG A 239 -1.76 -4.26 17.14
N ILE A 240 -0.68 -3.94 16.41
CA ILE A 240 0.70 -4.32 16.72
C ILE A 240 1.14 -3.63 18.01
N SER A 241 0.94 -2.31 18.12
CA SER A 241 1.13 -1.49 19.33
C SER A 241 0.35 -2.02 20.54
N THR A 242 -0.86 -2.56 20.41
CA THR A 242 -1.60 -3.11 21.58
C THR A 242 -0.98 -4.43 22.05
N ARG A 243 -0.46 -5.22 21.11
CA ARG A 243 0.25 -6.47 21.39
C ARG A 243 1.63 -6.20 21.97
N GLU A 244 2.31 -5.16 21.47
CA GLU A 244 3.57 -4.63 21.99
C GLU A 244 3.39 -3.95 23.34
N PHE A 245 2.28 -3.25 23.61
CA PHE A 245 1.98 -2.74 24.96
C PHE A 245 1.78 -3.87 25.97
N ALA A 246 1.13 -4.97 25.56
CA ALA A 246 0.99 -6.15 26.41
C ALA A 246 2.34 -6.84 26.67
N ALA A 247 3.23 -6.88 25.67
CA ALA A 247 4.60 -7.41 25.80
C ALA A 247 5.53 -6.46 26.59
N ALA A 248 5.40 -5.14 26.40
CA ALA A 248 6.14 -4.10 27.11
C ALA A 248 5.74 -4.03 28.58
N ALA A 249 4.46 -4.24 28.92
CA ALA A 249 4.03 -4.34 30.32
C ALA A 249 4.58 -5.59 31.04
N LEU A 250 4.86 -6.67 30.30
CA LEU A 250 5.56 -7.85 30.82
C LEU A 250 7.07 -7.59 30.97
N SER A 251 7.66 -6.84 30.03
CA SER A 251 9.08 -6.44 30.04
C SER A 251 9.39 -5.38 31.11
N GLU A 252 8.53 -4.38 31.32
CA GLU A 252 8.67 -3.37 32.39
C GLU A 252 8.70 -4.03 33.77
N LYS A 253 7.86 -5.04 34.02
CA LYS A 253 7.89 -5.82 35.27
C LYS A 253 9.18 -6.65 35.43
N GLN A 254 9.83 -7.02 34.33
CA GLN A 254 11.13 -7.71 34.36
C GLN A 254 12.28 -6.73 34.56
N ILE A 255 12.23 -5.55 33.93
CA ILE A 255 13.21 -4.46 34.07
C ILE A 255 13.20 -3.90 35.49
N GLU A 256 12.02 -3.68 36.07
CA GLU A 256 11.87 -3.18 37.45
C GLU A 256 12.43 -4.20 38.49
N LYS A 257 12.45 -5.49 38.14
CA LYS A 257 13.08 -6.54 38.93
C LYS A 257 14.61 -6.54 38.79
N ILE A 258 15.12 -6.29 37.59
CA ILE A 258 16.57 -6.21 37.30
C ILE A 258 17.19 -4.92 37.88
N GLU A 259 16.49 -3.79 37.84
CA GLU A 259 16.95 -2.52 38.43
C GLU A 259 17.07 -2.62 39.96
N LYS A 260 16.14 -3.30 40.64
CA LYS A 260 16.23 -3.58 42.09
C LYS A 260 17.34 -4.54 42.47
N GLU A 261 17.75 -5.42 41.56
CA GLU A 261 18.89 -6.33 41.76
C GLU A 261 20.23 -5.60 41.53
N ASN A 262 20.28 -4.63 40.60
CA ASN A 262 21.47 -3.85 40.29
C ASN A 262 21.77 -2.71 41.29
N GLU A 263 20.76 -2.11 41.94
CA GLU A 263 20.98 -1.10 43.01
C GLU A 263 21.73 -1.68 44.23
N LYS A 264 21.78 -3.01 44.39
CA LYS A 264 22.53 -3.65 45.48
C LYS A 264 23.99 -3.93 45.15
N ALA A 265 24.43 -3.64 43.93
CA ALA A 265 25.75 -4.04 43.43
C ALA A 265 26.48 -2.87 42.74
N GLU A 266 26.88 -1.83 43.48
CA GLU A 266 27.93 -0.92 43.01
C GLU A 266 29.07 -0.74 44.02
N PHE A 267 30.26 -1.06 43.53
CA PHE A 267 31.60 -0.98 44.09
C PHE A 267 32.24 0.34 43.61
N HIS A 268 32.76 1.17 44.53
CA HIS A 268 33.52 2.40 44.22
C HIS A 268 34.96 2.05 43.77
N PRO A 269 35.56 2.78 42.81
CA PRO A 269 36.38 3.95 43.18
C PRO A 269 36.57 5.08 42.11
N GLY A 270 36.91 6.29 42.58
CA GLY A 270 38.06 7.06 42.05
C GLY A 270 37.86 8.22 41.06
N ALA A 271 37.68 9.42 41.62
CA ALA A 271 38.12 10.78 41.26
C ALA A 271 38.57 11.20 39.81
N ASP A 272 38.06 12.39 39.47
CA ASP A 272 38.58 13.47 38.61
C ASP A 272 38.44 13.40 37.08
N SER A 273 37.36 14.02 36.57
CA SER A 273 37.47 15.20 35.69
C SER A 273 36.09 15.81 35.43
N GLU A 274 35.93 17.05 35.89
CA GLU A 274 34.76 17.90 35.73
C GLU A 274 34.50 18.26 34.26
N VAL A 275 33.31 17.93 33.76
CA VAL A 275 32.59 18.76 32.78
C VAL A 275 31.14 18.84 33.22
N ASP A 276 30.82 20.02 33.75
CA ASP A 276 29.51 20.45 34.23
C ASP A 276 28.45 20.34 33.12
N SER A 277 27.40 19.54 33.37
CA SER A 277 26.17 19.52 32.56
C SER A 277 24.94 19.43 33.45
N SER A 278 24.84 20.37 34.38
CA SER A 278 23.66 20.59 35.22
C SER A 278 22.55 21.38 34.48
N GLY A 279 22.02 20.81 33.40
CA GLY A 279 20.71 21.19 32.84
C GLY A 279 19.65 20.17 33.25
N PRO A 280 18.43 20.55 33.65
CA PRO A 280 17.45 19.59 34.13
C PRO A 280 17.09 18.61 33.00
N LYS A 281 17.27 17.30 33.23
CA LYS A 281 16.82 16.20 32.35
C LYS A 281 15.34 16.31 31.90
N LYS A 282 14.56 17.20 32.54
CA LYS A 282 13.12 17.43 32.37
C LYS A 282 12.71 17.99 31.00
N ASP A 283 13.63 18.62 30.26
CA ASP A 283 13.33 19.27 28.97
C ASP A 283 13.94 18.58 27.74
N ARG A 284 14.59 17.41 27.92
CA ARG A 284 15.11 16.63 26.80
C ARG A 284 13.97 15.92 26.07
N ILE A 285 14.08 15.93 24.75
CA ILE A 285 13.13 15.29 23.85
C ILE A 285 13.75 14.00 23.34
N PHE A 286 13.01 12.91 23.48
CA PHE A 286 13.34 11.64 22.87
C PHE A 286 12.39 11.37 21.71
N ILE A 287 12.94 11.10 20.53
CA ILE A 287 12.16 10.78 19.34
C ILE A 287 12.45 9.34 18.93
N ARG A 288 11.38 8.58 18.85
CA ARG A 288 11.37 7.18 18.48
C ARG A 288 10.97 7.03 17.02
N THR A 289 11.74 6.26 16.28
CA THR A 289 11.65 6.14 14.82
C THR A 289 11.93 4.74 14.29
N LEU A 290 12.52 3.85 15.10
CA LEU A 290 12.67 2.43 14.81
C LEU A 290 11.38 1.74 15.24
N GLY A 291 10.45 1.61 14.29
CA GLY A 291 9.04 1.31 14.51
C GLY A 291 8.17 2.55 14.29
N ASP A 292 7.20 2.75 15.19
CA ASP A 292 6.32 3.90 15.17
C ASP A 292 7.00 5.23 15.54
N LEU A 293 6.46 6.33 15.01
CA LEU A 293 6.90 7.68 15.38
C LEU A 293 6.31 8.09 16.71
N GLU A 294 7.16 8.18 17.73
CA GLU A 294 6.75 8.64 19.06
C GLU A 294 7.66 9.77 19.53
N PHE A 295 7.04 10.74 20.20
CA PHE A 295 7.74 11.86 20.83
C PHE A 295 7.54 11.76 22.32
N GLU A 296 8.60 11.99 23.07
CA GLU A 296 8.57 12.01 24.52
C GLU A 296 9.36 13.21 25.02
N ARG A 297 8.83 13.91 26.03
CA ARG A 297 9.51 15.01 26.70
C ARG A 297 9.61 14.69 28.19
N GLY A 298 10.83 14.56 28.69
CA GLY A 298 11.08 14.31 30.11
C GLY A 298 10.33 13.11 30.70
N GLY A 299 10.23 12.00 29.96
CA GLY A 299 9.47 10.82 30.40
C GLY A 299 8.03 10.74 29.88
N VAL A 300 7.45 11.86 29.43
CA VAL A 300 6.02 11.94 29.10
C VAL A 300 5.80 11.91 27.59
N ARG A 301 5.01 10.94 27.11
CA ARG A 301 4.66 10.83 25.69
C ARG A 301 3.81 12.01 25.23
N ILE A 302 4.20 12.61 24.11
CA ILE A 302 3.43 13.64 23.41
C ILE A 302 2.38 12.93 22.53
N PRO A 303 1.10 13.32 22.58
CA PRO A 303 0.04 12.65 21.81
C PRO A 303 0.35 12.64 20.30
N GLN A 304 0.37 11.45 19.70
CA GLN A 304 0.66 11.29 18.26
C GLN A 304 -0.29 12.09 17.36
N THR A 305 -1.54 12.30 17.79
CA THR A 305 -2.54 13.07 17.04
C THR A 305 -2.11 14.51 16.78
N GLU A 306 -1.24 15.10 17.60
CA GLU A 306 -0.76 16.48 17.38
C GLU A 306 0.19 16.59 16.18
N ILE A 307 0.92 15.51 15.89
CA ILE A 307 1.96 15.46 14.85
C ILE A 307 1.45 14.74 13.60
N SER A 308 0.86 13.56 13.77
CA SER A 308 0.49 12.64 12.68
C SER A 308 -0.78 13.04 11.94
N SER A 309 -1.69 13.80 12.57
CA SER A 309 -2.93 14.28 11.90
C SER A 309 -2.66 15.32 10.81
N LYS A 310 -1.49 15.96 10.80
CA LYS A 310 -1.15 17.06 9.89
C LYS A 310 -0.07 16.63 8.90
N ARG A 311 -0.48 16.30 7.67
CA ARG A 311 0.39 15.78 6.60
C ARG A 311 1.70 16.58 6.40
N LYS A 312 1.66 17.92 6.42
CA LYS A 312 2.86 18.76 6.26
C LYS A 312 3.76 18.75 7.51
N MET A 313 3.16 18.71 8.70
CA MET A 313 3.91 18.59 9.97
C MET A 313 4.68 17.30 10.01
N LEU A 314 4.01 16.19 9.71
CA LEU A 314 4.63 14.87 9.65
C LEU A 314 5.76 14.81 8.61
N LYS A 315 5.56 15.41 7.43
CA LYS A 315 6.60 15.48 6.40
C LYS A 315 7.82 16.30 6.86
N LEU A 316 7.61 17.45 7.50
CA LEU A 316 8.68 18.26 8.07
C LEU A 316 9.50 17.46 9.09
N VAL A 317 8.83 16.83 10.05
CA VAL A 317 9.46 16.00 11.08
C VAL A 317 10.29 14.87 10.47
N LYS A 318 9.73 14.15 9.50
CA LYS A 318 10.44 13.06 8.81
C LYS A 318 11.72 13.52 8.15
N ILE A 319 11.66 14.64 7.41
CA ILE A 319 12.81 15.20 6.73
C ILE A 319 13.89 15.62 7.74
N LEU A 320 13.49 16.27 8.84
CA LEU A 320 14.43 16.68 9.89
C LEU A 320 15.09 15.47 10.56
N LEU A 321 14.38 14.37 10.78
CA LEU A 321 14.91 13.13 11.35
C LEU A 321 15.83 12.36 10.38
N ILE A 322 15.54 12.40 9.07
CA ILE A 322 16.44 11.85 8.04
C ILE A 322 17.72 12.69 7.93
N ARG A 323 17.59 14.02 8.04
CA ARG A 323 18.70 14.97 7.99
C ARG A 323 19.18 15.40 9.38
N PHE A 324 19.00 14.55 10.39
CA PHE A 324 19.15 14.93 11.81
C PHE A 324 20.50 15.58 12.14
N GLU A 325 21.60 15.06 11.59
CA GLU A 325 22.93 15.58 11.90
C GLU A 325 23.24 16.92 11.24
N LYS A 326 22.84 17.09 9.97
CA LYS A 326 23.26 18.22 9.12
C LYS A 326 22.18 19.29 8.95
N GLY A 327 20.97 19.00 9.40
CA GLY A 327 19.78 19.77 9.02
C GLY A 327 19.50 19.74 7.52
N ILE A 328 18.47 20.48 7.13
CA ILE A 328 18.09 20.67 5.74
C ILE A 328 18.12 22.15 5.39
N HIS A 329 18.63 22.48 4.19
CA HIS A 329 18.59 23.85 3.70
C HIS A 329 17.16 24.32 3.51
N ARG A 330 16.94 25.61 3.79
CA ARG A 330 15.64 26.23 3.67
C ARG A 330 15.03 26.05 2.28
N GLU A 331 15.77 26.38 1.21
CA GLU A 331 15.25 26.23 -0.16
C GLU A 331 14.86 24.78 -0.48
N GLU A 332 15.72 23.82 -0.12
CA GLU A 332 15.45 22.38 -0.31
C GLU A 332 14.18 21.94 0.47
N LEU A 333 14.04 22.40 1.71
CA LEU A 333 12.87 22.11 2.55
C LEU A 333 11.57 22.70 1.98
N LEU A 334 11.63 23.91 1.42
CA LEU A 334 10.47 24.54 0.78
C LEU A 334 10.01 23.73 -0.43
N GLU A 335 10.92 23.27 -1.28
CA GLU A 335 10.57 22.45 -2.45
C GLU A 335 10.00 21.09 -2.02
N PHE A 336 10.55 20.46 -0.97
CA PHE A 336 9.98 19.22 -0.42
C PHE A 336 8.57 19.42 0.12
N LEU A 337 8.32 20.52 0.84
CA LEU A 337 7.05 20.77 1.50
C LEU A 337 6.01 21.37 0.57
N TRP A 338 6.36 22.27 -0.34
CA TRP A 338 5.44 23.01 -1.21
C TRP A 338 6.02 23.17 -2.63
N PRO A 339 6.10 22.07 -3.41
CA PRO A 339 6.68 22.12 -4.74
C PRO A 339 5.90 23.08 -5.65
N GLY A 340 6.62 23.96 -6.35
CA GLY A 340 6.03 24.95 -7.27
C GLY A 340 5.26 26.10 -6.61
N MET A 341 5.33 26.25 -5.28
CA MET A 341 4.76 27.41 -4.59
C MET A 341 5.74 28.59 -4.61
N VAL A 342 5.22 29.81 -4.74
CA VAL A 342 6.03 31.04 -4.64
C VAL A 342 6.75 31.11 -3.30
N ASP A 343 8.08 31.32 -3.32
CA ASP A 343 8.98 31.27 -2.16
C ASP A 343 8.47 32.04 -0.94
N LYS A 344 8.01 33.29 -1.13
CA LYS A 344 7.49 34.12 -0.02
C LYS A 344 6.33 33.45 0.74
N ASN A 345 5.42 32.79 0.01
CA ASN A 345 4.27 32.11 0.62
C ASN A 345 4.70 30.80 1.28
N ALA A 346 5.64 30.08 0.68
CA ALA A 346 6.21 28.86 1.24
C ALA A 346 6.98 29.15 2.55
N LEU A 347 7.76 30.24 2.60
CA LEU A 347 8.46 30.71 3.79
C LEU A 347 7.50 31.05 4.94
N ASN A 348 6.45 31.82 4.67
CA ASN A 348 5.44 32.13 5.69
C ASN A 348 4.77 30.87 6.23
N SER A 349 4.48 29.92 5.35
CA SER A 349 3.92 28.61 5.72
C SER A 349 4.90 27.77 6.55
N LEU A 350 6.20 27.82 6.23
CA LEU A 350 7.26 27.17 6.99
C LEU A 350 7.37 27.76 8.40
N HIS A 351 7.39 29.09 8.54
CA HIS A 351 7.43 29.74 9.86
C HIS A 351 6.24 29.33 10.73
N ALA A 352 5.03 29.32 10.18
CA ALA A 352 3.84 28.86 10.88
C ALA A 352 3.93 27.38 11.28
N LEU A 353 4.50 26.54 10.43
CA LEU A 353 4.69 25.11 10.70
C LEU A 353 5.73 24.87 11.80
N CYS A 354 6.88 25.56 11.75
CA CYS A 354 7.91 25.51 12.79
C CYS A 354 7.40 26.02 14.13
N PHE A 355 6.63 27.12 14.15
CA PHE A 355 6.01 27.64 15.37
C PHE A 355 5.09 26.60 16.02
N ARG A 356 4.24 25.95 15.21
CA ARG A 356 3.37 24.87 15.71
C ARG A 356 4.16 23.67 16.22
N LEU A 357 5.21 23.27 15.50
CA LEU A 357 6.07 22.15 15.93
C LEU A 357 6.73 22.43 17.27
N ARG A 358 7.29 23.62 17.46
CA ARG A 358 7.86 24.07 18.74
C ARG A 358 6.85 24.01 19.89
N LYS A 359 5.59 24.39 19.62
CA LYS A 359 4.51 24.32 20.60
C LYS A 359 4.18 22.87 20.99
N ILE A 360 4.10 21.96 20.02
CA ILE A 360 3.81 20.53 20.24
C ILE A 360 4.95 19.88 21.03
N ILE A 361 6.19 20.13 20.62
CA ILE A 361 7.38 19.60 21.29
C ILE A 361 7.51 20.18 22.71
N GLY A 362 7.04 21.41 22.92
CA GLY A 362 7.03 22.05 24.23
C GLY A 362 8.41 22.51 24.71
N ASN A 363 9.41 22.52 23.83
CA ASN A 363 10.71 23.15 24.01
C ASN A 363 11.09 23.85 22.69
N PRO A 364 10.92 25.19 22.61
CA PRO A 364 11.15 25.95 21.38
C PRO A 364 12.57 25.88 20.84
N GLU A 365 13.56 25.75 21.73
CA GLU A 365 15.00 25.71 21.41
C GLU A 365 15.39 24.42 20.69
N ALA A 366 14.61 23.34 20.88
CA ALA A 366 14.88 22.05 20.25
C ALA A 366 14.88 22.10 18.71
N LEU A 367 14.16 23.05 18.12
CA LEU A 367 14.11 23.27 16.67
C LEU A 367 14.79 24.59 16.31
N ALA A 368 16.04 24.50 15.87
CA ALA A 368 16.87 25.65 15.56
C ALA A 368 16.94 25.92 14.05
N PHE A 369 17.17 27.20 13.72
CA PHE A 369 17.46 27.65 12.38
C PHE A 369 18.79 28.41 12.40
N SER A 370 19.80 27.90 11.69
CA SER A 370 21.12 28.52 11.58
C SER A 370 21.70 28.27 10.19
N GLU A 371 22.48 29.20 9.65
CA GLU A 371 23.13 29.07 8.33
C GLU A 371 22.18 28.63 7.20
N ASN A 372 20.97 29.20 7.19
CA ASN A 372 19.90 28.86 6.24
C ASN A 372 19.47 27.38 6.29
N ARG A 373 19.64 26.71 7.43
CA ARG A 373 19.27 25.32 7.67
C ARG A 373 18.35 25.18 8.87
N LEU A 374 17.37 24.30 8.76
CA LEU A 374 16.49 23.90 9.86
C LEU A 374 16.93 22.52 10.37
N PHE A 375 17.08 22.37 11.68
CA PHE A 375 17.52 21.13 12.32
C PHE A 375 17.00 20.97 13.75
N PHE A 376 17.04 19.74 14.25
CA PHE A 376 16.88 19.45 15.67
C PHE A 376 18.22 19.62 16.37
N ARG A 377 18.23 20.36 17.49
CA ARG A 377 19.41 20.53 18.34
C ARG A 377 19.75 19.22 19.05
N GLN A 378 20.92 18.65 18.76
CA GLN A 378 21.32 17.33 19.25
C GLN A 378 21.57 17.28 20.76
N ASP A 379 21.82 18.44 21.38
CA ASP A 379 21.94 18.58 22.83
C ASP A 379 20.58 18.55 23.56
N LEU A 380 19.49 18.80 22.83
CA LEU A 380 18.12 18.84 23.35
C LEU A 380 17.24 17.71 22.84
N VAL A 381 17.57 17.16 21.67
CA VAL A 381 16.82 16.09 21.00
C VAL A 381 17.73 14.89 20.80
N GLN A 382 17.26 13.74 21.25
CA GLN A 382 17.92 12.46 21.06
C GLN A 382 16.96 11.50 20.35
N THR A 383 17.51 10.59 19.54
CA THR A 383 16.69 9.60 18.84
C THR A 383 17.14 8.17 19.11
N ASP A 384 16.22 7.22 18.98
CA ASP A 384 16.53 5.79 19.09
C ASP A 384 17.50 5.33 17.99
N PHE A 385 17.35 5.81 16.75
CA PHE A 385 18.26 5.44 15.66
C PHE A 385 19.70 5.96 15.89
N GLN A 386 19.88 7.14 16.51
CA GLN A 386 21.22 7.64 16.83
C GLN A 386 21.89 6.82 17.94
N LEU A 387 21.10 6.40 18.93
CA LEU A 387 21.59 5.52 20.00
C LEU A 387 21.97 4.15 19.43
N PHE A 388 21.12 3.58 18.59
CA PHE A 388 21.43 2.38 17.81
C PHE A 388 22.75 2.53 17.05
N GLU A 389 22.92 3.59 16.26
CA GLU A 389 24.14 3.82 15.47
C GLU A 389 25.39 3.99 16.34
N ARG A 390 25.26 4.63 17.51
CA ARG A 390 26.36 4.78 18.48
C ARG A 390 26.80 3.41 19.00
N HIS A 391 25.87 2.59 19.46
CA HIS A 391 26.16 1.26 19.98
C HIS A 391 26.68 0.30 18.90
N TYR A 392 26.10 0.34 17.69
CA TYR A 392 26.62 -0.41 16.55
C TYR A 392 28.08 -0.05 16.25
N LYS A 393 28.42 1.25 16.17
CA LYS A 393 29.81 1.70 15.96
C LYS A 393 30.73 1.27 17.12
N GLY A 394 30.22 1.29 18.36
CA GLY A 394 30.91 0.78 19.54
C GLY A 394 31.26 -0.70 19.42
N GLY A 395 30.27 -1.54 19.12
CA GLY A 395 30.43 -2.98 18.92
C GLY A 395 31.37 -3.32 17.76
N SER A 396 31.22 -2.68 16.60
CA SER A 396 32.13 -2.87 15.47
C SER A 396 33.56 -2.42 15.75
N LYS A 397 33.77 -1.45 16.65
CA LYS A 397 35.12 -1.05 17.10
C LYS A 397 35.70 -2.07 18.07
N ALA A 398 34.91 -2.55 19.02
CA ALA A 398 35.30 -3.61 19.96
C ALA A 398 35.70 -4.90 19.22
N LEU A 399 34.92 -5.32 18.21
CA LEU A 399 35.26 -6.46 17.35
C LEU A 399 36.61 -6.31 16.67
N ARG A 400 36.89 -5.14 16.07
CA ARG A 400 38.17 -4.86 15.40
C ARG A 400 39.36 -4.91 16.35
N LYS A 401 39.13 -4.68 17.65
CA LYS A 401 40.15 -4.77 18.70
C LYS A 401 40.25 -6.14 19.36
N GLY A 402 39.37 -7.09 19.02
CA GLY A 402 39.28 -8.39 19.67
C GLY A 402 38.61 -8.35 21.05
N GLU A 403 37.95 -7.25 21.41
CA GLU A 403 37.24 -7.06 22.68
C GLU A 403 35.85 -7.73 22.62
N MET A 404 35.81 -9.07 22.60
CA MET A 404 34.60 -9.85 22.28
C MET A 404 33.41 -9.56 23.22
N GLU A 405 33.62 -9.54 24.54
CA GLU A 405 32.54 -9.32 25.50
C GLU A 405 31.98 -7.89 25.41
N LEU A 406 32.83 -6.90 25.15
CA LEU A 406 32.38 -5.53 24.92
C LEU A 406 31.58 -5.43 23.62
N ALA A 407 31.97 -6.15 22.57
CA ALA A 407 31.20 -6.19 21.33
C ALA A 407 29.81 -6.81 21.51
N ILE A 408 29.71 -7.92 22.25
CA ILE A 408 28.43 -8.53 22.62
C ILE A 408 27.58 -7.53 23.39
N GLN A 409 28.13 -6.88 24.42
CA GLN A 409 27.42 -5.91 25.23
C GLN A 409 26.90 -4.72 24.41
N GLU A 410 27.74 -4.12 23.57
CA GLU A 410 27.37 -2.98 22.71
C GLU A 410 26.27 -3.37 21.71
N PHE A 411 26.37 -4.54 21.09
CA PHE A 411 25.34 -5.02 20.18
C PHE A 411 24.02 -5.39 20.88
N ARG A 412 24.08 -5.93 22.10
CA ARG A 412 22.90 -6.12 22.95
C ARG A 412 22.22 -4.79 23.27
N PHE A 413 22.98 -3.72 23.55
CA PHE A 413 22.39 -2.38 23.71
C PHE A 413 21.82 -1.85 22.40
N ALA A 414 22.48 -2.06 21.26
CA ALA A 414 21.99 -1.62 19.97
C ALA A 414 20.62 -2.25 19.63
N ARG A 415 20.46 -3.58 19.80
CA ARG A 415 19.22 -4.28 19.43
C ARG A 415 18.00 -3.81 20.24
N VAL A 416 18.17 -3.31 21.47
CA VAL A 416 17.06 -2.85 22.32
C VAL A 416 16.30 -1.69 21.68
N PHE A 417 16.95 -0.88 20.85
CA PHE A 417 16.30 0.21 20.14
C PHE A 417 15.45 -0.24 18.95
N TYR A 418 15.66 -1.47 18.45
CA TYR A 418 14.86 -2.02 17.36
C TYR A 418 13.50 -2.50 17.87
N ARG A 419 12.45 -1.79 17.47
CA ARG A 419 11.06 -2.17 17.72
C ARG A 419 10.25 -2.36 16.42
N GLY A 420 10.90 -2.08 15.28
CA GLY A 420 10.30 -2.13 13.95
C GLY A 420 11.17 -1.35 12.96
N ASP A 421 10.76 -1.37 11.70
CA ASP A 421 11.49 -0.68 10.64
C ASP A 421 11.60 0.83 10.89
N PHE A 422 12.70 1.45 10.42
CA PHE A 422 12.84 2.90 10.48
C PHE A 422 11.70 3.59 9.72
N PHE A 423 10.83 4.34 10.41
CA PHE A 423 9.54 4.82 9.91
C PHE A 423 8.63 3.72 9.39
N GLU A 424 8.34 2.73 10.23
CA GLU A 424 7.38 1.66 9.93
C GLU A 424 6.01 2.20 9.49
N PHE A 425 5.58 3.29 10.12
CA PHE A 425 4.30 3.97 9.85
C PHE A 425 4.19 4.62 8.47
N ASP A 426 5.29 4.72 7.73
CA ASP A 426 5.29 5.20 6.35
C ASP A 426 6.44 4.59 5.55
N LEU A 427 6.36 3.26 5.35
CA LEU A 427 7.33 2.47 4.57
C LEU A 427 7.64 3.05 3.18
N TYR A 428 6.70 3.81 2.60
CA TYR A 428 6.80 4.33 1.23
C TYR A 428 7.29 5.78 1.15
N PHE A 429 7.79 6.35 2.24
CA PHE A 429 8.40 7.68 2.22
C PHE A 429 9.79 7.60 1.55
N PRO A 430 9.96 8.06 0.29
CA PRO A 430 11.17 7.77 -0.51
C PRO A 430 12.46 8.26 0.14
N GLU A 431 12.42 9.41 0.81
CA GLU A 431 13.57 10.01 1.46
C GLU A 431 14.11 9.16 2.62
N SER A 432 13.32 8.22 3.14
CA SER A 432 13.73 7.29 4.21
C SER A 432 14.41 6.02 3.73
N GLU A 433 14.32 5.68 2.44
CA GLU A 433 14.75 4.37 1.89
C GLU A 433 16.22 4.06 2.20
N ILE A 434 17.12 5.01 1.93
CA ILE A 434 18.56 4.84 2.16
C ILE A 434 18.86 4.60 3.65
N ARG A 435 18.20 5.35 4.55
CA ARG A 435 18.43 5.22 6.00
C ARG A 435 17.83 3.93 6.55
N ARG A 436 16.64 3.55 6.07
CA ARG A 436 16.00 2.27 6.43
C ARG A 436 16.87 1.10 6.03
N GLU A 437 17.39 1.08 4.80
CA GLU A 437 18.27 0.01 4.35
C GLU A 437 19.61 -0.01 5.11
N TYR A 438 20.18 1.14 5.43
CA TYR A 438 21.38 1.24 6.26
C TYR A 438 21.16 0.61 7.65
N ILE A 439 20.07 0.98 8.32
CA ILE A 439 19.73 0.45 9.65
C ILE A 439 19.43 -1.05 9.56
N ARG A 440 18.64 -1.49 8.57
CA ARG A 440 18.31 -2.90 8.34
C ARG A 440 19.56 -3.76 8.19
N LYS A 441 20.52 -3.33 7.36
CA LYS A 441 21.79 -4.05 7.17
C LYS A 441 22.60 -4.19 8.46
N ASN A 442 22.71 -3.10 9.23
CA ASN A 442 23.45 -3.11 10.48
C ASN A 442 22.78 -3.99 11.55
N LEU A 443 21.44 -3.99 11.60
CA LEU A 443 20.69 -4.88 12.49
C LEU A 443 20.87 -6.35 12.10
N ILE A 444 20.82 -6.68 10.81
CA ILE A 444 21.11 -8.05 10.34
C ILE A 444 22.53 -8.49 10.72
N GLU A 445 23.51 -7.60 10.64
CA GLU A 445 24.88 -7.90 11.09
C GLU A 445 24.94 -8.15 12.61
N ILE A 446 24.27 -7.30 13.39
CA ILE A 446 24.15 -7.47 14.84
C ILE A 446 23.51 -8.82 15.18
N PHE A 447 22.34 -9.12 14.63
CA PHE A 447 21.63 -10.36 14.94
C PHE A 447 22.38 -11.59 14.47
N ARG A 448 23.09 -11.52 13.34
CA ARG A 448 23.98 -12.61 12.90
C ARG A 448 25.05 -12.89 13.94
N PHE A 449 25.74 -11.84 14.39
CA PHE A 449 26.80 -11.98 15.37
C PHE A 449 26.26 -12.47 16.72
N LEU A 450 25.16 -11.90 17.21
CA LEU A 450 24.57 -12.29 18.49
C LEU A 450 24.05 -13.73 18.44
N CYS A 451 23.31 -14.15 17.40
CA CYS A 451 22.87 -15.54 17.26
C CYS A 451 24.03 -16.54 17.25
N GLU A 452 25.15 -16.21 16.61
CA GLU A 452 26.35 -17.05 16.66
C GLU A 452 26.88 -17.19 18.09
N LYS A 453 27.00 -16.07 18.82
CA LYS A 453 27.50 -16.07 20.21
C LYS A 453 26.54 -16.72 21.19
N ASP A 454 25.24 -16.53 21.00
CA ASP A 454 24.20 -17.12 21.84
C ASP A 454 24.16 -18.63 21.69
N LEU A 455 24.36 -19.13 20.46
CA LEU A 455 24.48 -20.56 20.21
C LEU A 455 25.74 -21.15 20.86
N GLU A 456 26.89 -20.47 20.76
CA GLU A 456 28.15 -20.87 21.42
C GLU A 456 28.01 -20.91 22.95
N LYS A 457 27.41 -19.87 23.54
CA LYS A 457 27.21 -19.72 24.99
C LYS A 457 26.01 -20.51 25.54
N LYS A 458 25.20 -21.12 24.67
CA LYS A 458 23.94 -21.81 24.99
C LYS A 458 22.90 -20.91 25.67
N GLU A 459 22.87 -19.64 25.29
CA GLU A 459 21.85 -18.65 25.65
C GLU A 459 20.62 -18.83 24.75
N ILE A 460 19.89 -19.93 24.95
CA ILE A 460 18.88 -20.41 23.99
C ILE A 460 17.66 -19.47 23.89
N LYS A 461 17.31 -18.75 24.96
CA LYS A 461 16.18 -17.83 24.94
C LYS A 461 16.51 -16.61 24.09
N GLU A 462 17.68 -16.06 24.31
CA GLU A 462 18.25 -14.94 23.58
C GLU A 462 18.42 -15.29 22.10
N LEU A 463 18.91 -16.49 21.80
CA LEU A 463 19.00 -17.02 20.44
C LEU A 463 17.63 -17.05 19.74
N LEU A 464 16.58 -17.48 20.44
CA LEU A 464 15.22 -17.50 19.89
C LEU A 464 14.72 -16.08 19.61
N GLU A 465 14.93 -15.15 20.55
CA GLU A 465 14.51 -13.75 20.42
C GLU A 465 15.24 -13.03 19.28
N ASP A 466 16.56 -13.19 19.17
CA ASP A 466 17.37 -12.56 18.13
C ASP A 466 17.11 -13.16 16.76
N SER A 467 17.00 -14.49 16.65
CA SER A 467 16.63 -15.12 15.38
C SER A 467 15.23 -14.71 14.93
N THR A 468 14.28 -14.53 15.85
CA THR A 468 12.94 -14.01 15.52
C THR A 468 13.01 -12.58 15.02
N SER A 469 13.79 -11.72 15.69
CA SER A 469 13.96 -10.32 15.30
C SER A 469 14.65 -10.19 13.94
N TRP A 470 15.63 -11.05 13.65
CA TRP A 470 16.26 -11.14 12.34
C TRP A 470 15.26 -11.57 11.26
N LEU A 471 14.42 -12.57 11.52
CA LEU A 471 13.37 -12.99 10.58
C LEU A 471 12.34 -11.91 10.28
N CYS A 472 12.11 -10.95 11.20
CA CYS A 472 11.28 -9.78 10.92
C CYS A 472 11.94 -8.81 9.91
N LEU A 473 13.27 -8.77 9.82
CA LEU A 473 14.02 -7.92 8.89
C LEU A 473 14.25 -8.57 7.53
N ASP A 474 14.38 -9.90 7.51
CA ASP A 474 14.59 -10.70 6.31
C ASP A 474 14.08 -12.13 6.56
N ASP A 475 12.83 -12.40 6.18
CA ASP A 475 12.18 -13.70 6.35
C ASP A 475 12.65 -14.74 5.31
N LEU A 476 13.47 -14.32 4.35
CA LEU A 476 14.10 -15.17 3.35
C LEU A 476 15.57 -15.49 3.66
N ASP A 477 16.18 -14.88 4.69
CA ASP A 477 17.54 -15.23 5.12
C ASP A 477 17.54 -16.59 5.83
N GLU A 478 17.95 -17.61 5.08
CA GLU A 478 17.93 -18.99 5.55
C GLU A 478 18.83 -19.25 6.76
N ARG A 479 19.87 -18.43 6.98
CA ARG A 479 20.72 -18.53 8.18
C ARG A 479 19.95 -18.16 9.45
N ALA A 480 19.10 -17.13 9.38
CA ALA A 480 18.25 -16.73 10.49
C ALA A 480 17.29 -17.87 10.87
N TRP A 481 16.71 -18.54 9.87
CA TRP A 481 15.89 -19.73 10.06
C TRP A 481 16.66 -20.89 10.70
N ARG A 482 17.92 -21.14 10.31
CA ARG A 482 18.74 -22.18 10.94
C ARG A 482 18.95 -21.92 12.43
N TYR A 483 19.30 -20.69 12.82
CA TYR A 483 19.39 -20.32 14.25
C TYR A 483 18.05 -20.47 14.97
N HIS A 484 16.96 -20.07 14.32
CA HIS A 484 15.60 -20.21 14.88
C HIS A 484 15.23 -21.68 15.13
N PHE A 485 15.52 -22.56 14.17
CA PHE A 485 15.25 -24.00 14.30
C PHE A 485 16.15 -24.67 15.34
N GLU A 486 17.42 -24.28 15.44
CA GLU A 486 18.30 -24.76 16.52
C GLU A 486 17.76 -24.32 17.90
N ALA A 487 17.33 -23.06 18.05
CA ALA A 487 16.73 -22.59 19.29
C ALA A 487 15.47 -23.38 19.67
N LEU A 488 14.57 -23.61 18.71
CA LEU A 488 13.36 -24.43 18.93
C LEU A 488 13.70 -25.89 19.28
N LEU A 489 14.72 -26.48 18.65
CA LEU A 489 15.18 -27.83 18.97
C LEU A 489 15.73 -27.92 20.40
N GLN A 490 16.49 -26.92 20.86
CA GLN A 490 17.05 -26.87 22.21
C GLN A 490 15.98 -26.61 23.28
N LEU A 491 14.90 -25.91 22.93
CA LEU A 491 13.71 -25.70 23.79
C LEU A 491 12.67 -26.82 23.73
N ASP A 492 12.98 -27.94 23.05
CA ASP A 492 12.08 -29.07 22.83
C ASP A 492 10.75 -28.71 22.09
N ARG A 493 10.76 -27.61 21.33
CA ARG A 493 9.63 -27.12 20.52
C ARG A 493 9.67 -27.68 19.09
N LYS A 494 9.94 -28.98 18.95
CA LYS A 494 10.17 -29.66 17.65
C LYS A 494 8.99 -29.52 16.67
N ASN A 495 7.76 -29.74 17.15
CA ASN A 495 6.55 -29.65 16.31
C ASN A 495 6.31 -28.23 15.78
N GLU A 496 6.79 -27.21 16.49
CA GLU A 496 6.76 -25.84 16.00
C GLU A 496 7.82 -25.63 14.92
N ALA A 497 9.05 -26.12 15.13
CA ALA A 497 10.11 -26.03 14.13
C ALA A 497 9.70 -26.67 12.80
N LEU A 498 9.08 -27.87 12.84
CA LEU A 498 8.63 -28.56 11.63
C LEU A 498 7.50 -27.80 10.91
N ARG A 499 6.53 -27.25 11.64
CA ARG A 499 5.47 -26.42 11.04
C ARG A 499 6.03 -25.17 10.37
N LYS A 500 6.91 -24.45 11.08
CA LYS A 500 7.58 -23.25 10.57
C LYS A 500 8.47 -23.56 9.36
N TYR A 501 9.13 -24.71 9.32
CA TYR A 501 9.89 -25.14 8.15
C TYR A 501 9.03 -25.34 6.90
N GLU A 502 7.85 -25.95 7.04
CA GLU A 502 6.93 -26.10 5.90
C GLU A 502 6.39 -24.75 5.42
N GLU A 503 6.17 -23.79 6.32
CA GLU A 503 5.81 -22.40 5.98
C GLU A 503 6.97 -21.69 5.26
N PHE A 504 8.18 -21.77 5.81
CA PHE A 504 9.40 -21.21 5.21
C PHE A 504 9.65 -21.78 3.82
N LYS A 505 9.60 -23.10 3.64
CA LYS A 505 9.79 -23.77 2.35
C LYS A 505 8.81 -23.26 1.30
N LYS A 506 7.53 -23.10 1.68
CA LYS A 506 6.51 -22.52 0.78
C LYS A 506 6.81 -21.07 0.43
N SER A 507 7.24 -20.26 1.40
CA SER A 507 7.62 -18.86 1.18
C SER A 507 8.81 -18.75 0.22
N LEU A 508 9.88 -19.50 0.49
CA LEU A 508 11.10 -19.52 -0.32
C LEU A 508 10.81 -19.94 -1.78
N LYS A 509 9.97 -20.96 -1.96
CA LYS A 509 9.55 -21.40 -3.29
C LYS A 509 8.71 -20.35 -4.03
N LYS A 510 7.82 -19.66 -3.30
CA LYS A 510 6.93 -18.64 -3.86
C LYS A 510 7.66 -17.36 -4.25
N GLU A 511 8.57 -16.88 -3.40
CA GLU A 511 9.24 -15.58 -3.58
C GLU A 511 10.53 -15.70 -4.40
N LEU A 512 11.33 -16.76 -4.22
CA LEU A 512 12.64 -16.93 -4.87
C LEU A 512 12.69 -18.10 -5.87
N GLY A 513 11.71 -19.01 -5.87
CA GLY A 513 11.68 -20.16 -6.77
C GLY A 513 12.65 -21.31 -6.41
N VAL A 514 13.38 -21.19 -5.30
CA VAL A 514 14.42 -22.14 -4.86
C VAL A 514 13.91 -23.07 -3.75
N GLU A 515 14.61 -24.18 -3.55
CA GLU A 515 14.42 -25.07 -2.39
C GLU A 515 15.40 -24.68 -1.26
N PRO A 516 15.13 -25.06 0.01
CA PRO A 516 16.05 -24.82 1.12
C PRO A 516 17.45 -25.40 0.88
N GLU A 517 18.48 -24.71 1.37
CA GLU A 517 19.87 -25.16 1.40
C GLU A 517 20.04 -26.51 2.12
N PHE A 518 21.06 -27.26 1.70
CA PHE A 518 21.38 -28.56 2.27
C PHE A 518 21.61 -28.53 3.79
N GLU A 519 22.21 -27.45 4.31
CA GLU A 519 22.44 -27.27 5.75
C GLU A 519 21.12 -27.22 6.54
N THR A 520 20.14 -26.50 6.03
CA THR A 520 18.80 -26.38 6.64
C THR A 520 18.08 -27.71 6.57
N PHE A 521 18.13 -28.39 5.41
CA PHE A 521 17.56 -29.72 5.28
C PHE A 521 18.14 -30.70 6.30
N ARG A 522 19.47 -30.73 6.45
CA ARG A 522 20.15 -31.57 7.46
C ARG A 522 19.72 -31.27 8.89
N LEU A 523 19.54 -30.00 9.22
CA LEU A 523 19.02 -29.59 10.53
C LEU A 523 17.61 -30.12 10.76
N ILE A 524 16.71 -29.97 9.79
CA ILE A 524 15.33 -30.46 9.91
C ILE A 524 15.27 -31.98 10.04
N GLU A 525 16.10 -32.73 9.32
CA GLU A 525 16.19 -34.19 9.47
C GLU A 525 16.70 -34.60 10.87
N ARG A 526 17.62 -33.83 11.46
CA ARG A 526 18.02 -34.00 12.86
C ARG A 526 16.85 -33.77 13.83
N ILE A 527 16.04 -32.74 13.58
CA ILE A 527 14.83 -32.45 14.38
C ILE A 527 13.82 -33.61 14.26
N ARG A 528 13.60 -34.14 13.04
CA ARG A 528 12.69 -35.28 12.78
C ARG A 528 13.13 -36.55 13.50
N SER A 529 14.41 -36.92 13.36
CA SER A 529 14.96 -38.14 13.98
C SER A 529 14.96 -38.12 15.52
N ARG A 530 15.05 -36.94 16.14
CA ARG A 530 14.90 -36.79 17.60
C ARG A 530 13.46 -36.96 18.09
N THR A 531 12.48 -37.03 17.20
CA THR A 531 11.08 -37.38 17.52
C THR A 531 10.91 -38.89 17.61
N THR A 532 11.60 -39.65 16.76
CA THR A 532 11.46 -41.12 16.67
C THR A 532 12.08 -41.87 17.85
N ASN A 533 13.04 -41.28 18.55
CA ASN A 533 13.71 -41.91 19.70
C ASN A 533 13.00 -41.65 21.06
N GLN A 534 11.82 -41.02 21.08
CA GLN A 534 11.05 -40.73 22.29
C GLN A 534 9.68 -41.42 22.33
N THR A 535 9.37 -42.28 21.36
CA THR A 535 8.26 -43.24 21.34
C THR A 535 8.82 -44.63 21.46
#